data_AF-A0A1D8A8Q7-F1
#
_entry.id   AF-A0A1D8A8Q7-F1
#
_cell.length_a   1.000
_cell.length_b   1.000
_cell.length_c   1.000
_cell.angle_alpha   90.00
_cell.angle_beta   90.00
_cell.angle_gamma   90.00
#
_symmetry.space_group_name_H-M   'P 1'
#
loop_
_entity.id
_entity.type
_entity.pdbx_description
1 polymer ?
#
loop_
_entity_poly.entity_id
_entity_poly.type
_entity_poly.pdbx_seq_one_letter_code
_entity_poly.pdbx_strand_id
1 'polypeptide(L)'
;MIMEKITHNEFRARLKEQGMDREHSAFVCPICSTVQSMALLRIEGVPEDKLDTQIGFSCVGRWNDAGPARDGKPANADKPGCNWTLGGLFRLHQLEVEHEGKSHPMFVIASKEQAEALRAQVSA
;
A
#
# COMPACT_ATOMS: atom_id res chain seq x y z
N MET A 1 -3.84 -18.31 2.30
CA MET A 1 -4.33 -16.97 1.93
C MET A 1 -5.03 -17.10 0.59
N ILE A 2 -6.25 -16.58 0.46
CA ILE A 2 -6.99 -16.60 -0.81
C ILE A 2 -6.49 -15.41 -1.62
N MET A 3 -6.11 -15.65 -2.87
CA MET A 3 -5.71 -14.61 -3.82
C MET A 3 -6.96 -14.04 -4.47
N GLU A 4 -7.26 -12.78 -4.24
CA GLU A 4 -8.32 -12.07 -4.96
C GLU A 4 -7.79 -11.57 -6.31
N LYS A 5 -8.57 -11.76 -7.37
CA LYS A 5 -8.27 -11.22 -8.70
C LYS A 5 -9.42 -10.34 -9.15
N ILE A 6 -9.11 -9.11 -9.52
CA ILE A 6 -10.09 -8.14 -10.01
C ILE A 6 -9.61 -7.50 -11.30
N THR A 7 -10.55 -7.00 -12.10
CA THR A 7 -10.23 -6.21 -13.28
C THR A 7 -9.74 -4.81 -12.92
N HIS A 8 -9.00 -4.16 -13.82
CA HIS A 8 -8.60 -2.76 -13.64
C HIS A 8 -9.79 -1.81 -13.41
N ASN A 9 -10.96 -2.09 -14.00
CA ASN A 9 -12.16 -1.27 -13.80
C ASN A 9 -12.72 -1.41 -12.38
N GLU A 10 -12.77 -2.63 -11.84
CA GLU A 10 -13.16 -2.89 -10.46
C GLU A 10 -12.17 -2.28 -9.47
N PHE A 11 -10.86 -2.38 -9.75
CA PHE A 11 -9.82 -1.74 -8.95
C PHE A 11 -10.04 -0.22 -8.86
N ARG A 12 -10.31 0.44 -10.00
CA ARG A 12 -10.61 1.88 -10.04
C ARG A 12 -11.92 2.22 -9.34
N ALA A 13 -12.94 1.36 -9.42
CA ALA A 13 -14.21 1.57 -8.73
C ALA A 13 -14.02 1.52 -7.20
N ARG A 14 -13.33 0.50 -6.70
CA ARG A 14 -13.03 0.35 -5.27
C ARG A 14 -12.14 1.47 -4.72
N LEU A 15 -11.17 1.95 -5.49
CA LEU A 15 -10.40 3.13 -5.09
C LEU A 15 -11.29 4.39 -4.98
N LYS A 16 -12.23 4.57 -5.91
CA LYS A 16 -13.19 5.69 -5.84
C LYS A 16 -14.13 5.60 -4.63
N GLU A 17 -14.45 4.40 -4.15
CA GLU A 17 -15.29 4.20 -2.97
C GLU A 17 -14.66 4.74 -1.68
N GLN A 18 -13.32 4.87 -1.64
CA GLN A 18 -12.63 5.55 -0.54
C GLN A 18 -12.98 7.05 -0.47
N GLY A 19 -13.46 7.64 -1.59
CA GLY A 19 -13.76 9.08 -1.66
C GLY A 19 -12.52 9.97 -1.53
N MET A 20 -11.33 9.42 -1.75
CA MET A 20 -10.06 10.14 -1.68
C MET A 20 -9.58 10.55 -3.07
N ASP A 21 -8.76 11.60 -3.12
CA ASP A 21 -7.95 11.88 -4.28
C ASP A 21 -6.81 10.85 -4.41
N ARG A 22 -6.05 10.94 -5.51
CA ARG A 22 -4.94 10.01 -5.78
C ARG A 22 -3.89 10.03 -4.66
N GLU A 23 -3.65 11.20 -4.08
CA GLU A 23 -2.62 11.41 -3.06
C GLU A 23 -2.97 10.72 -1.73
N HIS A 24 -4.24 10.73 -1.36
CA HIS A 24 -4.73 10.12 -0.12
C HIS A 24 -5.38 8.74 -0.32
N SER A 25 -5.47 8.25 -1.56
CA SER A 25 -5.85 6.86 -1.83
C SER A 25 -4.95 5.89 -1.07
N ALA A 26 -5.56 4.98 -0.32
CA ALA A 26 -4.88 4.18 0.68
C ALA A 26 -4.88 2.68 0.36
N PHE A 27 -3.78 2.02 0.75
CA PHE A 27 -3.55 0.60 0.55
C PHE A 27 -3.01 -0.04 1.83
N VAL A 28 -3.27 -1.33 2.02
CA VAL A 28 -2.86 -2.08 3.21
C VAL A 28 -1.73 -3.04 2.85
N CYS A 29 -0.59 -2.92 3.52
CA CYS A 29 0.51 -3.87 3.37
C CYS A 29 0.05 -5.28 3.80
N PRO A 30 0.17 -6.31 2.94
CA PRO A 30 -0.30 -7.66 3.25
C PRO A 30 0.54 -8.37 4.32
N ILE A 31 1.69 -7.80 4.70
CA ILE A 31 2.61 -8.37 5.68
C ILE A 31 2.47 -7.71 7.05
N CYS A 32 2.63 -6.38 7.13
CA CYS A 32 2.62 -5.67 8.42
C CYS A 32 1.29 -4.95 8.70
N SER A 33 0.30 -5.03 7.81
CA SER A 33 -1.00 -4.39 7.90
C SER A 33 -0.97 -2.85 7.96
N THR A 34 0.18 -2.22 7.71
CA THR A 34 0.26 -0.76 7.63
C THR A 34 -0.59 -0.22 6.48
N VAL A 35 -1.48 0.71 6.81
CA VAL A 35 -2.23 1.52 5.84
C VAL A 35 -1.33 2.64 5.35
N GLN A 36 -1.21 2.82 4.04
CA GLN A 36 -0.32 3.81 3.44
C GLN A 36 -0.92 4.43 2.17
N SER A 37 -0.53 5.68 1.92
CA SER A 37 -0.94 6.50 0.77
C SER A 37 0.28 7.18 0.16
N MET A 38 0.14 7.81 -1.01
CA MET A 38 1.25 8.56 -1.60
C MET A 38 1.73 9.69 -0.68
N ALA A 39 0.81 10.35 0.03
CA ALA A 39 1.15 11.36 1.04
C ALA A 39 2.08 10.80 2.13
N LEU A 40 1.75 9.62 2.70
CA LEU A 40 2.61 9.00 3.71
C LEU A 40 3.98 8.64 3.13
N LEU A 41 4.02 8.06 1.93
CA LEU A 41 5.27 7.72 1.26
C LEU A 41 6.16 8.96 1.08
N ARG A 42 5.59 10.09 0.68
CA ARG A 42 6.32 11.35 0.53
C ARG A 42 6.90 11.84 1.86
N ILE A 43 6.11 11.85 2.93
CA ILE A 43 6.54 12.26 4.28
C ILE A 43 7.72 11.42 4.75
N GLU A 44 7.67 10.12 4.48
CA GLU A 44 8.69 9.14 4.87
C GLU A 44 9.90 9.09 3.92
N GLY A 45 10.01 10.05 2.98
CA GLY A 45 11.20 10.25 2.17
C GLY A 45 11.28 9.43 0.89
N VAL A 46 10.16 8.87 0.41
CA VAL A 46 10.12 8.27 -0.93
C VAL A 46 10.32 9.37 -1.99
N PRO A 47 11.27 9.20 -2.93
CA PRO A 47 11.45 10.17 -4.01
C PRO A 47 10.18 10.39 -4.83
N GLU A 48 9.89 11.65 -5.20
CA GLU A 48 8.69 12.05 -5.95
C GLU A 48 8.50 11.24 -7.25
N ASP A 49 9.59 10.98 -7.98
CA ASP A 49 9.61 10.21 -9.22
C ASP A 49 9.24 8.73 -9.02
N LYS A 50 9.28 8.26 -7.77
CA LYS A 50 8.98 6.87 -7.41
C LYS A 50 7.61 6.68 -6.79
N LEU A 51 6.97 7.71 -6.24
CA LEU A 51 5.71 7.60 -5.49
C LEU A 51 4.67 6.76 -6.23
N ASP A 52 4.46 7.04 -7.51
CA ASP A 52 3.48 6.36 -8.36
C ASP A 52 3.80 4.88 -8.60
N THR A 53 5.07 4.52 -8.65
CA THR A 53 5.51 3.13 -8.86
C THR A 53 5.57 2.33 -7.57
N GLN A 54 5.64 3.01 -6.42
CA GLN A 54 5.79 2.37 -5.12
C GLN A 54 4.45 2.21 -4.39
N ILE A 55 3.52 3.14 -4.60
CA ILE A 55 2.20 3.06 -3.97
C ILE A 55 1.47 1.78 -4.39
N GLY A 56 0.98 1.04 -3.41
CA GLY A 56 0.33 -0.25 -3.64
C GLY A 56 1.27 -1.40 -4.01
N PHE A 57 2.60 -1.20 -3.98
CA PHE A 57 3.59 -2.21 -4.37
C PHE A 57 4.69 -2.43 -3.31
N SER A 58 5.22 -1.34 -2.74
CA SER A 58 6.24 -1.37 -1.70
C SER A 58 5.69 -0.77 -0.42
N CYS A 59 5.97 -1.41 0.71
CA CYS A 59 5.61 -0.84 2.00
C CYS A 59 6.53 0.36 2.31
N VAL A 60 5.97 1.40 2.92
CA VAL A 60 6.67 2.64 3.28
C VAL A 60 7.91 2.38 4.13
N GLY A 61 7.87 1.33 4.95
CA GLY A 61 8.98 0.88 5.78
C GLY A 61 10.27 0.54 5.02
N ARG A 62 10.18 0.33 3.70
CA ARG A 62 11.32 0.11 2.80
C ARG A 62 12.17 1.36 2.58
N TRP A 63 11.59 2.53 2.84
CA TRP A 63 12.20 3.83 2.52
C TRP A 63 12.63 4.63 3.74
N ASN A 64 12.18 4.23 4.92
CA ASN A 64 12.46 4.92 6.17
C ASN A 64 13.27 4.09 7.18
N ASP A 65 13.84 2.93 6.81
CA ASP A 65 14.56 2.02 7.73
C ASP A 65 13.70 1.44 8.88
N ALA A 66 12.39 1.19 8.68
CA ALA A 66 11.54 0.53 9.68
C ALA A 66 11.93 -0.95 9.95
N GLY A 67 12.71 -1.56 9.05
CA GLY A 67 13.14 -2.95 9.15
C GLY A 67 12.06 -3.98 8.74
N PRO A 68 12.31 -5.29 8.94
CA PRO A 68 11.37 -6.33 8.57
C PRO A 68 10.17 -6.38 9.52
N ALA A 69 9.04 -6.90 9.04
CA ALA A 69 7.90 -7.16 9.90
C ALA A 69 8.21 -8.27 10.90
N ARG A 70 7.65 -8.18 12.11
CA ARG A 70 7.67 -9.23 13.13
C ARG A 70 6.23 -9.57 13.50
N ASP A 71 5.87 -10.85 13.41
CA ASP A 71 4.52 -11.36 13.72
C ASP A 71 3.39 -10.55 13.06
N GLY A 72 3.59 -10.18 11.80
CA GLY A 72 2.60 -9.44 11.01
C GLY A 72 2.46 -7.96 11.38
N LYS A 73 3.44 -7.37 12.08
CA LYS A 73 3.43 -5.96 12.51
C LYS A 73 4.76 -5.26 12.19
N PRO A 74 4.77 -3.91 12.12
CA PRO A 74 6.01 -3.14 12.11
C PRO A 74 6.91 -3.54 13.29
N ALA A 75 8.21 -3.74 13.04
CA ALA A 75 9.17 -4.02 14.11
C ALA A 75 9.61 -2.76 14.84
N ASN A 76 9.53 -1.61 14.18
CA ASN A 76 9.84 -0.30 14.73
C ASN A 76 8.53 0.44 15.04
N ALA A 77 8.32 0.84 16.29
CA ALA A 77 7.13 1.59 16.69
C ALA A 77 7.20 3.07 16.27
N ASP A 78 8.41 3.61 16.10
CA ASP A 78 8.64 5.01 15.77
C ASP A 78 8.59 5.27 14.25
N LYS A 79 8.55 4.20 13.44
CA LYS A 79 8.57 4.29 11.98
C LYS A 79 7.47 3.44 11.36
N PRO A 80 6.62 3.99 10.48
CA PRO A 80 5.54 3.23 9.89
C PRO A 80 6.08 2.15 8.93
N GLY A 81 5.36 1.03 8.86
CA GLY A 81 5.56 0.01 7.83
C GLY A 81 6.61 -1.07 8.15
N CYS A 82 6.96 -1.82 7.11
CA CYS A 82 8.07 -2.77 7.10
C CYS A 82 8.80 -2.71 5.75
N ASN A 83 9.91 -3.43 5.61
CA ASN A 83 10.74 -3.45 4.40
C ASN A 83 10.18 -4.31 3.24
N TRP A 84 8.92 -4.75 3.32
CA TRP A 84 8.30 -5.64 2.33
C TRP A 84 7.99 -4.95 1.01
N THR A 85 8.05 -5.72 -0.09
CA THR A 85 7.64 -5.31 -1.43
C THR A 85 7.09 -6.51 -2.20
N LEU A 86 6.25 -6.25 -3.20
CA LEU A 86 5.77 -7.27 -4.14
C LEU A 86 6.82 -7.64 -5.19
N GLY A 87 7.95 -6.93 -5.23
CA GLY A 87 9.12 -7.26 -6.04
C GLY A 87 10.01 -8.29 -5.35
N GLY A 88 9.85 -9.57 -5.68
CA GLY A 88 10.71 -10.61 -5.11
C GLY A 88 10.35 -12.02 -5.56
N LEU A 89 11.13 -13.00 -5.10
CA LEU A 89 10.91 -14.41 -5.39
C LEU A 89 9.63 -14.94 -4.71
N PHE A 90 9.27 -14.39 -3.55
CA PHE A 90 8.10 -14.78 -2.78
C PHE A 90 6.91 -13.88 -3.10
N ARG A 91 5.88 -14.48 -3.72
CA ARG A 91 4.62 -13.84 -4.09
C ARG A 91 3.62 -13.84 -2.92
N LEU A 92 3.99 -13.18 -1.83
CA LEU A 92 3.05 -12.95 -0.71
C LEU A 92 2.23 -11.69 -1.01
N HIS A 93 1.23 -11.86 -1.87
CA HIS A 93 0.21 -10.85 -2.16
C HIS A 93 -1.19 -11.43 -1.95
N GLN A 94 -2.16 -10.55 -1.81
CA GLN A 94 -3.57 -10.90 -1.60
C GLN A 94 -4.47 -10.39 -2.73
N LEU A 95 -3.98 -9.43 -3.53
CA LEU A 95 -4.71 -8.81 -4.63
C LEU A 95 -3.88 -8.86 -5.91
N GLU A 96 -4.50 -9.30 -7.00
CA GLU A 96 -4.02 -9.18 -8.37
C GLU A 96 -5.01 -8.33 -9.18
N VAL A 97 -4.49 -7.33 -9.89
CA VAL A 97 -5.25 -6.50 -10.80
C VAL A 97 -4.94 -6.93 -12.22
N GLU A 98 -5.96 -7.41 -12.94
CA GLU A 98 -5.83 -7.74 -14.35
C GLU A 98 -6.00 -6.49 -15.22
N HIS A 99 -4.98 -6.23 -16.05
CA HIS A 99 -4.98 -5.14 -17.02
C HIS A 99 -4.26 -5.59 -18.29
N GLU A 100 -4.89 -5.40 -19.45
CA GLU A 100 -4.30 -5.72 -20.77
C GLU A 100 -3.77 -7.17 -20.89
N GLY A 101 -4.48 -8.13 -20.28
CA GLY A 101 -4.10 -9.54 -20.31
C GLY A 101 -2.89 -9.90 -19.42
N LYS A 102 -2.44 -8.96 -18.57
CA LYS A 102 -1.41 -9.17 -17.55
C LYS A 102 -1.99 -9.02 -16.15
N SER A 103 -1.51 -9.84 -15.23
CA SER A 103 -1.84 -9.74 -13.82
C SER A 103 -0.75 -8.97 -13.08
N HIS A 104 -1.18 -7.93 -12.36
CA HIS A 104 -0.31 -7.05 -11.59
C HIS A 104 -0.58 -7.27 -10.09
N PRO A 105 0.39 -7.78 -9.31
CA PRO A 105 0.23 -7.90 -7.88
C PRO A 105 0.17 -6.50 -7.26
N MET A 106 -0.84 -6.29 -6.41
CA MET A 106 -1.07 -5.04 -5.70
C MET A 106 -1.32 -5.32 -4.22
N PHE A 107 -1.10 -4.32 -3.39
CA PHE A 107 -1.58 -4.30 -2.02
C PHE A 107 -3.11 -4.19 -2.00
N VAL A 108 -3.70 -4.65 -0.91
CA VAL A 108 -5.15 -4.60 -0.72
C VAL A 108 -5.59 -3.15 -0.63
N ILE A 109 -6.69 -2.81 -1.30
CA ILE A 109 -7.30 -1.49 -1.22
C ILE A 109 -7.83 -1.30 0.21
N ALA A 110 -7.43 -0.22 0.88
CA ALA A 110 -7.91 0.07 2.23
C ALA A 110 -9.41 0.43 2.23
N SER A 111 -10.07 0.27 3.39
CA SER A 111 -11.44 0.76 3.54
C SER A 111 -11.48 2.29 3.53
N LYS A 112 -12.68 2.85 3.31
CA LYS A 112 -12.89 4.30 3.38
C LYS A 112 -12.46 4.88 4.74
N GLU A 113 -12.84 4.21 5.82
CA GLU A 113 -12.52 4.64 7.20
C GLU A 113 -11.01 4.63 7.45
N GLN A 114 -10.31 3.61 6.93
CA GLN A 114 -8.86 3.53 7.00
C GLN A 114 -8.19 4.66 6.20
N ALA A 115 -8.70 4.97 5.01
CA ALA A 115 -8.19 6.06 4.19
C ALA A 115 -8.42 7.43 4.85
N GLU A 116 -9.60 7.66 5.43
CA GLU A 116 -9.93 8.88 6.19
C GLU A 116 -9.04 9.04 7.41
N ALA A 117 -8.85 7.97 8.19
CA ALA A 117 -7.99 7.98 9.37
C ALA A 117 -6.53 8.28 9.01
N LEU A 118 -6.02 7.67 7.93
CA LEU A 118 -4.67 7.97 7.46
C LEU A 118 -4.54 9.42 6.97
N ARG A 119 -5.52 9.90 6.18
CA ARG A 119 -5.52 11.29 5.69
C ARG A 119 -5.47 12.29 6.85
N ALA A 120 -6.24 12.06 7.91
CA ALA A 120 -6.23 12.91 9.10
C ALA A 120 -4.87 12.91 9.81
N GLN A 121 -4.14 11.79 9.81
CA GLN A 121 -2.81 11.69 10.41
C GLN A 121 -1.73 12.41 9.61
N VAL A 122 -1.77 12.31 8.27
CA VAL A 122 -0.72 12.87 7.38
C VAL A 122 -0.96 14.33 6.98
N SER A 123 -2.15 14.87 7.26
CA SER A 123 -2.51 16.26 6.96
C SER A 123 -2.47 17.18 8.20
N ALA A 124 -2.12 16.63 9.36
CA ALA A 124 -1.98 17.35 10.63
C ALA A 124 -0.55 17.85 10.81
#